data_AF-K1UPF2-F1
#
_entry.id   AF-K1UPF2-F1
#
_cell.length_a   1.000
_cell.length_b   1.000
_cell.length_c   1.000
_cell.angle_alpha   90.00
_cell.angle_beta   90.00
_cell.angle_gamma   90.00
#
_symmetry.space_group_name_H-M   'P 1'
#
loop_
_entity.id
_entity.type
_entity.pdbx_description
1 polymer ?
#
loop_
_entity_poly.entity_id
_entity_poly.type
_entity_poly.pdbx_seq_one_letter_code
_entity_poly.pdbx_strand_id
1 'polypeptide(L)'
;MFLYATYFKECAIQHRAFLDDAKVNAFYHNEFRKGLEFTYSEDCLFLNIYAPKNAKDCPVFIYIHGGSFTGGSSNEAHINGTNFAKNGVIFVS
;
A
#
# COMPACT_ATOMS: atom_id res chain seq x y z
N MET A 1 11.66 22.11 -4.43
CA MET A 1 10.64 21.34 -3.70
C MET A 1 11.25 19.97 -3.39
N PHE A 2 11.42 19.61 -2.12
CA PHE A 2 11.94 18.29 -1.73
C PHE A 2 10.75 17.33 -1.53
N LEU A 3 10.81 16.15 -2.14
CA LEU A 3 9.84 15.08 -1.93
C LEU A 3 10.37 14.16 -0.83
N TYR A 4 9.64 14.05 0.28
CA TYR A 4 9.92 13.09 1.35
C TYR A 4 9.02 11.87 1.15
N ALA A 5 9.64 10.70 0.95
CA ALA A 5 8.94 9.42 0.72
C ALA A 5 9.17 8.46 1.90
N THR A 6 8.75 8.88 3.09
CA THR A 6 8.98 8.15 4.35
C THR A 6 7.69 7.67 5.03
N TYR A 7 6.54 7.98 4.45
CA TYR A 7 5.23 7.55 4.92
C TYR A 7 4.32 7.26 3.72
N PHE A 8 3.34 6.41 3.94
CA PHE A 8 2.32 6.07 2.97
C PHE A 8 1.41 7.27 2.67
N LYS A 9 1.12 7.50 1.39
CA LYS A 9 0.23 8.57 0.93
C LYS A 9 -1.22 8.08 0.85
N GLU A 10 -2.10 9.02 0.52
CA GLU A 10 -3.54 8.88 0.54
C GLU A 10 -4.01 7.79 -0.42
N CYS A 11 -5.02 7.02 -0.01
CA CYS A 11 -5.68 6.02 -0.84
C CYS A 11 -6.66 6.70 -1.81
N ALA A 12 -6.95 6.02 -2.93
CA ALA A 12 -8.02 6.47 -3.82
C ALA A 12 -9.38 6.49 -3.11
N ILE A 13 -10.18 7.52 -3.41
CA ILE A 13 -11.57 7.62 -2.94
C ILE A 13 -12.33 6.33 -3.28
N GLN A 14 -12.92 5.72 -2.26
CA GLN A 14 -13.71 4.50 -2.35
C GLN A 14 -14.76 4.47 -1.23
N HIS A 15 -15.62 3.45 -1.17
CA HIS A 15 -16.68 3.35 -0.16
C HIS A 15 -16.18 3.47 1.29
N ARG A 16 -14.96 3.01 1.56
CA ARG A 16 -14.28 3.08 2.86
C ARG A 16 -13.85 4.50 3.28
N ALA A 17 -13.91 5.47 2.38
CA ALA A 17 -13.73 6.89 2.71
C ALA A 17 -14.94 7.47 3.45
N PHE A 18 -16.10 6.80 3.36
CA PHE A 18 -17.37 7.31 3.87
C PHE A 18 -17.98 6.41 4.94
N LEU A 19 -17.75 5.09 4.86
CA LEU A 19 -18.28 4.13 5.80
C LEU A 19 -17.18 3.47 6.64
N ASP A 20 -17.52 3.14 7.88
CA ASP A 20 -16.67 2.41 8.81
C ASP A 20 -16.43 0.98 8.30
N ASP A 21 -15.21 0.75 7.79
CA ASP A 21 -14.78 -0.52 7.21
C ASP A 21 -14.85 -1.69 8.21
N ALA A 22 -14.70 -1.42 9.51
CA ALA A 22 -14.83 -2.44 10.55
C ALA A 22 -16.27 -2.99 10.65
N LYS A 23 -17.27 -2.24 10.18
CA LYS A 23 -18.68 -2.66 10.14
C LYS A 23 -19.05 -3.30 8.81
N VAL A 24 -18.63 -2.70 7.71
CA VAL A 24 -19.08 -3.12 6.37
C VAL A 24 -18.22 -4.19 5.72
N ASN A 25 -16.94 -4.30 6.10
CA ASN A 25 -16.00 -5.32 5.63
C ASN A 25 -15.16 -5.89 6.78
N ALA A 26 -15.82 -6.31 7.87
CA ALA A 26 -15.16 -6.71 9.12
C ALA A 26 -14.01 -7.72 8.92
N PHE A 27 -14.14 -8.68 8.00
CA PHE A 27 -13.07 -9.64 7.68
C PHE A 27 -11.80 -8.93 7.18
N TYR A 28 -11.90 -8.15 6.10
CA TYR A 28 -10.75 -7.44 5.50
C TYR A 28 -10.18 -6.38 6.43
N HIS A 29 -11.05 -5.71 7.19
CA HIS A 29 -10.61 -4.78 8.22
C HIS A 29 -9.71 -5.48 9.23
N ASN A 30 -10.18 -6.59 9.81
CA ASN A 30 -9.44 -7.33 10.83
C ASN A 30 -8.12 -7.90 10.32
N GLU A 31 -8.10 -8.40 9.08
CA GLU A 31 -6.92 -9.05 8.51
C GLU A 31 -5.84 -8.03 8.07
N PHE A 32 -6.24 -6.93 7.43
CA PHE A 32 -5.29 -6.09 6.68
C PHE A 32 -5.19 -4.64 7.14
N ARG A 33 -6.12 -4.16 7.98
CA ARG A 33 -6.27 -2.72 8.25
C ARG A 33 -6.38 -2.37 9.73
N LYS A 34 -6.63 -3.35 10.60
CA LYS A 34 -6.79 -3.15 12.04
C LYS A 34 -5.53 -2.54 12.65
N GLY A 35 -5.68 -1.39 13.31
CA GLY A 35 -4.58 -0.66 13.94
C GLY A 35 -3.72 0.17 12.99
N LEU A 36 -4.10 0.28 11.71
CA LEU A 36 -3.47 1.14 10.72
C LEU A 36 -4.37 2.33 10.39
N GLU A 37 -3.76 3.44 10.01
CA GLU A 37 -4.46 4.64 9.55
C GLU A 37 -4.48 4.68 8.02
N PHE A 38 -5.64 5.04 7.46
CA PHE A 38 -5.81 5.26 6.03
C PHE A 38 -6.59 6.54 5.78
N THR A 39 -6.01 7.42 5.00
CA THR A 39 -6.63 8.65 4.50
C THR A 39 -6.97 8.50 3.02
N TYR A 40 -7.88 9.33 2.51
CA TYR A 40 -8.37 9.23 1.13
C TYR A 40 -8.37 10.59 0.43
N SER A 41 -7.99 10.60 -0.84
CA SER A 41 -7.92 11.80 -1.69
C SER A 41 -8.06 11.41 -3.17
N GLU A 42 -8.39 12.37 -4.04
CA GLU A 42 -8.23 12.19 -5.50
C GLU A 42 -6.76 12.35 -5.93
N ASP A 43 -5.96 13.07 -5.15
CA ASP A 43 -4.50 13.00 -5.24
C ASP A 43 -4.03 11.73 -4.54
N CYS A 44 -4.08 10.61 -5.26
CA CYS A 44 -3.80 9.26 -4.75
C CYS A 44 -2.88 8.43 -5.66
N LEU A 45 -2.31 9.04 -6.70
CA LEU A 45 -1.48 8.34 -7.68
C LEU A 45 -0.02 8.25 -7.20
N PHE A 46 0.17 7.46 -6.15
CA PHE A 46 1.48 7.18 -5.55
C PHE A 46 1.83 5.71 -5.66
N LEU A 47 3.13 5.42 -5.59
CA LEU A 47 3.69 4.07 -5.50
C LEU A 47 4.63 4.00 -4.31
N ASN A 48 4.77 2.80 -3.75
CA ASN A 48 5.68 2.51 -2.65
C ASN A 48 6.83 1.65 -3.16
N ILE A 49 8.07 1.97 -2.76
CA ILE A 49 9.26 1.22 -3.16
C ILE A 49 9.98 0.69 -1.92
N TYR A 50 10.17 -0.62 -1.87
CA TYR A 50 11.09 -1.28 -0.95
C TYR A 50 12.28 -1.80 -1.73
N ALA A 51 13.48 -1.33 -1.41
CA ALA A 51 14.70 -1.70 -2.11
C ALA A 51 15.83 -2.10 -1.14
N PRO A 52 16.73 -3.02 -1.55
CA PRO A 52 17.98 -3.24 -0.83
C PRO A 52 18.80 -1.95 -0.70
N LYS A 53 19.54 -1.78 0.41
CA LYS A 53 20.33 -0.55 0.68
C LYS A 53 21.30 -0.17 -0.45
N ASN A 54 21.90 -1.17 -1.11
CA ASN A 54 22.85 -1.01 -2.21
C ASN A 54 22.29 -1.66 -3.50
N ALA A 55 21.02 -1.43 -3.81
CA ALA A 55 20.37 -2.02 -4.98
C ALA A 55 21.16 -1.71 -6.26
N LYS A 56 21.52 -2.75 -7.01
CA LYS A 56 22.17 -2.67 -8.31
C LYS A 56 21.72 -3.87 -9.15
N ASP A 57 21.17 -3.59 -10.32
CA ASP A 57 20.69 -4.61 -11.28
C ASP A 57 19.75 -5.66 -10.64
N CYS A 58 18.94 -5.24 -9.66
CA CYS A 58 18.00 -6.12 -8.94
C CYS A 58 16.74 -6.39 -9.78
N PRO A 59 16.15 -7.60 -9.71
CA PRO A 59 14.83 -7.84 -10.26
C PRO A 59 13.77 -6.96 -9.58
N VAL A 60 12.75 -6.56 -10.33
CA VAL A 60 11.64 -5.74 -9.85
C VAL A 60 10.37 -6.59 -9.84
N PHE A 61 9.73 -6.66 -8.67
CA PHE A 61 8.41 -7.24 -8.49
C PHE A 61 7.39 -6.11 -8.32
N ILE A 62 6.39 -6.06 -9.20
CA ILE A 62 5.32 -5.05 -9.15
C ILE A 62 4.05 -5.75 -8.68
N TYR A 63 3.54 -5.33 -7.53
CA TYR A 63 2.28 -5.79 -6.97
C TYR A 63 1.14 -4.85 -7.35
N ILE A 64 0.02 -5.41 -7.80
CA ILE A 64 -1.21 -4.67 -8.07
C ILE A 64 -2.24 -5.15 -7.07
N HIS A 65 -2.74 -4.24 -6.22
CA HIS A 65 -3.71 -4.60 -5.20
C HIS A 65 -5.03 -5.10 -5.80
N GLY A 66 -5.72 -5.98 -5.08
CA GLY A 66 -7.06 -6.43 -5.43
C GLY A 66 -8.15 -5.41 -5.11
N GLY A 67 -9.39 -5.88 -5.00
CA GLY A 67 -10.55 -5.04 -4.62
C GLY A 67 -11.55 -4.79 -5.74
N SER A 68 -11.57 -5.65 -6.76
CA SER A 68 -12.62 -5.70 -7.79
C SER A 68 -12.87 -4.38 -8.52
N PHE A 69 -11.84 -3.56 -8.68
CA PHE A 69 -11.91 -2.21 -9.28
C PHE A 69 -12.75 -1.19 -8.50
N THR A 70 -13.27 -1.55 -7.32
CA THR A 70 -14.14 -0.69 -6.50
C THR A 70 -13.48 -0.26 -5.19
N GLY A 71 -12.32 -0.83 -4.86
CA GLY A 71 -11.57 -0.50 -3.66
C GLY A 71 -10.20 -1.17 -3.62
N GLY A 72 -9.55 -1.08 -2.45
CA GLY A 72 -8.18 -1.55 -2.21
C GLY A 72 -7.22 -0.39 -1.97
N SER A 73 -6.00 -0.71 -1.54
CA SER A 73 -4.91 0.25 -1.30
C SER A 73 -3.58 -0.50 -1.31
N SER A 74 -2.51 0.14 -1.80
CA SER A 74 -1.14 -0.37 -1.76
C SER A 74 -0.50 -0.34 -0.36
N ASN A 75 -1.19 0.25 0.63
CA ASN A 75 -0.68 0.42 2.00
C ASN A 75 -1.31 -0.59 2.99
N GLU A 76 -2.06 -1.58 2.49
CA GLU A 76 -2.65 -2.65 3.33
C GLU A 76 -1.55 -3.53 3.94
N ALA A 77 -1.77 -4.04 5.16
CA ALA A 77 -0.71 -4.64 5.98
C ALA A 77 0.07 -5.80 5.30
N HIS A 78 -0.61 -6.56 4.45
CA HIS A 78 -0.03 -7.69 3.72
C HIS A 78 0.88 -7.25 2.56
N ILE A 79 0.75 -6.01 2.09
CA ILE A 79 1.52 -5.43 0.98
C ILE A 79 2.80 -4.81 1.55
N ASN A 80 3.71 -5.68 1.98
CA ASN A 80 4.96 -5.27 2.62
C ASN A 80 6.17 -5.84 1.87
N GLY A 81 6.94 -4.95 1.25
CA GLY A 81 8.12 -5.31 0.46
C GLY A 81 9.39 -5.62 1.25
N THR A 82 9.37 -5.58 2.59
CA THR A 82 10.58 -5.72 3.43
C THR A 82 11.33 -7.03 3.16
N ASN A 83 10.62 -8.15 3.03
CA ASN A 83 11.27 -9.44 2.80
C ASN A 83 11.78 -9.56 1.35
N PHE A 84 11.11 -8.96 0.36
CA PHE A 84 11.63 -8.88 -1.01
C PHE A 84 12.96 -8.09 -1.03
N ALA A 85 12.98 -6.91 -0.40
CA ALA A 85 14.18 -6.08 -0.31
C ALA A 85 15.34 -6.77 0.42
N LYS A 86 15.06 -7.52 1.50
CA LYS A 86 16.07 -8.34 2.20
C LYS A 86 16.67 -9.45 1.30
N ASN A 87 15.91 -9.94 0.33
CA ASN A 87 16.31 -11.00 -0.60
C ASN A 87 16.78 -10.46 -1.96
N GLY A 88 17.14 -9.17 -2.06
CA GLY A 88 17.71 -8.61 -3.29
C GLY A 88 16.69 -8.32 -4.40
N VAL A 89 15.39 -8.27 -4.08
CA VAL A 89 14.31 -7.93 -5.00
C VAL A 89 13.77 -6.55 -4.67
N ILE A 90 13.61 -5.68 -5.68
CA ILE A 90 12.90 -4.41 -5.52
C ILE A 90 11.41 -4.71 -5.57
N PHE A 91 10.67 -4.34 -4.53
CA PHE A 91 9.22 -4.46 -4.49
C PHE A 91 8.58 -3.10 -4.72
N VAL A 92 7.62 -3.05 -5.64
CA VAL A 92 6.83 -1.86 -5.96
C VAL A 92 5.35 -2.20 -5.82
N SER A 93 4.56 -1.31 -5.24
CA SER A 93 3.10 -1.44 -5.11
C SER A 93 2.39 -0.10 -5.29
#